data_AF-A0A3E1HFC4-F1
#
_entry.id   AF-A0A3E1HFC4-F1
#
_cell.length_a   1.000
_cell.length_b   1.000
_cell.length_c   1.000
_cell.angle_alpha   90.00
_cell.angle_beta   90.00
_cell.angle_gamma   90.00
#
_symmetry.space_group_name_H-M   'P 1'
#
loop_
_entity.id
_entity.type
_entity.pdbx_description
1 polymer ?
#
loop_
_entity_poly.entity_id
_entity_poly.type
_entity_poly.pdbx_seq_one_letter_code
_entity_poly.pdbx_strand_id
1 'polypeptide(L)'
;MTDSLGEQGPLKFMSPADPWKSFAAVMAATLLLEAIVVLLALPVVGAVGDGLTLPALSYLIGLAGLLIMLTGLQRRTWAIWVNLGVQVVALAGFAVYPGVGFIGVLFIVVWVLIAYFRVEIRRRYTMRGAAVELIGKPFGTLCAVTERTLVLIKPDGVERQLIGEIISRIERKGLTIVALELRRVGEELASRHYAEHESKPFFGSLLEFITSGPVVAAIVEGLRAVAAVRQLVGYTDPVEKAAPGTIRGDFALETQFNLVHGSDSTDSAKREIALWFPGV
;
A
#
# COMPACT_ATOMS: atom_id res chain seq x y z
N MET A 1 -28.68 15.16 37.09
CA MET A 1 -28.82 15.43 35.65
C MET A 1 -27.75 14.62 34.95
N THR A 2 -28.13 13.43 34.49
CA THR A 2 -27.30 12.52 33.71
C THR A 2 -27.33 13.00 32.26
N ASP A 3 -26.19 13.46 31.77
CA ASP A 3 -26.06 13.89 30.37
C ASP A 3 -25.92 12.64 29.48
N SER A 4 -26.87 12.49 28.57
CA SER A 4 -26.96 11.40 27.61
C SER A 4 -25.93 11.61 26.49
N LEU A 5 -24.86 10.81 26.49
CA LEU A 5 -23.97 10.70 25.34
C LEU A 5 -24.73 9.99 24.21
N GLY A 6 -25.11 10.75 23.19
CA GLY A 6 -25.81 10.27 22.02
C GLY A 6 -25.01 9.20 21.27
N GLU A 7 -25.69 8.13 20.88
CA GLU A 7 -25.18 7.11 19.98
C GLU A 7 -24.73 7.75 18.66
N GLN A 8 -23.42 7.80 18.44
CA GLN A 8 -22.87 8.10 17.12
C GLN A 8 -23.05 6.85 16.26
N GLY A 9 -24.03 6.90 15.35
CA GLY A 9 -24.23 5.85 14.34
C GLY A 9 -22.97 5.61 13.49
N PRO A 10 -22.85 4.43 12.85
CA PRO A 10 -21.63 4.02 12.17
C PRO A 10 -21.19 5.04 11.11
N LEU A 11 -19.92 5.43 11.18
CA LEU A 11 -19.27 6.33 10.22
C LEU A 11 -19.52 5.83 8.80
N LYS A 12 -20.23 6.64 8.00
CA LYS A 12 -20.57 6.33 6.62
C LYS A 12 -19.31 6.47 5.76
N PHE A 13 -18.57 5.39 5.58
CA PHE A 13 -17.40 5.38 4.69
C PHE A 13 -17.83 5.78 3.27
N MET A 14 -17.30 6.91 2.78
CA MET A 14 -17.46 7.30 1.38
C MET A 14 -16.85 6.22 0.50
N SER A 15 -17.62 5.69 -0.45
CA SER A 15 -17.08 4.81 -1.49
C SER A 15 -15.90 5.51 -2.18
N PRO A 16 -14.75 4.84 -2.38
CA PRO A 16 -13.64 5.40 -3.14
C PRO A 16 -14.15 5.95 -4.48
N ALA A 17 -13.72 7.16 -4.83
CA ALA A 17 -14.08 7.77 -6.12
C ALA A 17 -13.68 6.82 -7.25
N ASP A 18 -14.65 6.49 -8.12
CA ASP A 18 -14.44 5.59 -9.25
C ASP A 18 -13.33 6.14 -10.17
N PRO A 19 -12.15 5.48 -10.25
CA PRO A 19 -11.03 5.93 -11.07
C PRO A 19 -11.41 6.05 -12.55
N TRP A 20 -12.47 5.36 -12.95
CA TRP A 20 -13.03 5.38 -14.30
C TRP A 20 -13.49 6.77 -14.74
N LYS A 21 -14.07 7.55 -13.81
CA LYS A 21 -14.59 8.89 -14.12
C LYS A 21 -13.47 9.87 -14.48
N SER A 22 -12.29 9.69 -13.90
CA SER A 22 -11.11 10.53 -14.18
C SER A 22 -10.53 10.27 -15.58
N PHE A 23 -10.60 9.03 -16.08
CA PHE A 23 -10.09 8.70 -17.42
C PHE A 23 -11.03 9.11 -18.55
N ALA A 24 -12.36 9.11 -18.34
CA ALA A 24 -13.32 9.49 -19.37
C ALA A 24 -13.08 10.93 -19.89
N ALA A 25 -12.77 11.87 -18.99
CA ALA A 25 -12.46 13.25 -19.35
C ALA A 25 -11.14 13.36 -20.14
N VAL A 26 -10.11 12.62 -19.73
CA VAL A 26 -8.81 12.57 -20.42
C VAL A 26 -8.98 12.03 -21.83
N MET A 27 -9.68 10.91 -22.00
CA MET A 27 -9.92 10.30 -23.33
C MET A 27 -10.74 11.23 -24.25
N ALA A 28 -11.74 11.92 -23.71
CA ALA A 28 -12.52 12.90 -24.49
C ALA A 28 -11.67 14.10 -24.93
N ALA A 29 -10.82 14.62 -24.04
CA ALA A 29 -9.89 15.70 -24.36
C ALA A 29 -8.86 15.28 -25.41
N THR A 30 -8.34 14.05 -25.34
CA THR A 30 -7.40 13.51 -26.34
C THR A 30 -8.04 13.40 -27.72
N LEU A 31 -9.26 12.87 -27.83
CA LEU A 31 -10.00 12.81 -29.11
C LEU A 31 -10.27 14.20 -29.70
N LEU A 32 -10.63 15.17 -28.85
CA LEU A 32 -10.86 16.54 -29.29
C LEU A 32 -9.57 17.19 -29.79
N LEU A 33 -8.46 17.00 -29.07
CA LEU A 33 -7.15 17.47 -29.50
C LEU A 33 -6.73 16.84 -30.83
N GLU A 34 -6.94 15.53 -30.99
CA GLU A 34 -6.67 14.80 -32.23
C GLU A 34 -7.48 15.37 -33.40
N ALA A 35 -8.78 15.60 -33.21
CA ALA A 35 -9.63 16.21 -34.22
C ALA A 35 -9.15 17.62 -34.64
N ILE A 36 -8.72 18.44 -33.67
CA ILE A 36 -8.15 19.76 -33.95
C ILE A 36 -6.87 19.63 -34.77
N VAL A 37 -5.95 18.74 -34.39
CA VAL A 37 -4.68 18.53 -35.11
C VAL A 37 -4.92 18.02 -36.53
N VAL A 38 -5.89 17.12 -36.74
CA VAL A 38 -6.31 16.66 -38.07
C VAL A 38 -6.85 17.81 -38.92
N LEU A 39 -7.67 18.69 -38.35
CA LEU A 39 -8.20 19.86 -39.07
C LEU A 39 -7.12 20.89 -39.38
N LEU A 40 -6.14 21.07 -38.49
CA LEU A 40 -4.98 21.95 -38.72
C LEU A 40 -4.06 21.42 -39.84
N ALA A 41 -4.21 20.16 -40.26
CA ALA A 41 -3.52 19.64 -41.44
C ALA A 41 -4.09 20.18 -42.76
N LEU A 42 -5.33 20.67 -42.80
CA LEU A 42 -5.97 21.20 -44.02
C LEU A 42 -5.16 22.29 -44.73
N PRO A 43 -4.70 23.38 -44.07
CA PRO A 43 -3.88 24.40 -44.73
C PRO A 43 -2.53 23.86 -45.19
N VAL A 44 -1.95 22.89 -44.47
CA VAL A 44 -0.66 22.28 -44.84
C VAL A 44 -0.81 21.42 -46.09
N VAL A 45 -1.80 20.54 -46.13
CA VAL A 45 -2.12 19.71 -47.31
C VAL A 45 -2.55 20.58 -48.49
N GLY A 46 -3.24 21.69 -48.25
CA GLY A 46 -3.62 22.65 -49.29
C GLY A 46 -2.44 23.44 -49.88
N ALA A 47 -1.35 23.59 -49.14
CA ALA A 47 -0.18 24.39 -49.54
C ALA A 47 0.98 23.54 -50.13
N VAL A 48 0.90 22.20 -50.05
CA VAL A 48 2.00 21.30 -50.45
C VAL A 48 1.50 20.22 -51.43
N GLY A 49 2.31 19.88 -52.44
CA GLY A 49 1.99 18.84 -53.42
C GLY A 49 0.90 19.26 -54.42
N ASP A 50 0.00 18.32 -54.76
CA ASP A 50 -1.13 18.55 -55.68
C ASP A 50 -2.29 19.34 -55.07
N GLY A 51 -2.14 19.80 -53.82
CA GLY A 51 -3.14 20.57 -53.08
C GLY A 51 -4.28 19.72 -52.50
N LEU A 52 -5.33 20.41 -52.04
CA LEU A 52 -6.44 19.80 -51.31
C LEU A 52 -7.45 19.12 -52.24
N THR A 53 -7.20 17.86 -52.56
CA THR A 53 -8.11 17.04 -53.38
C THR A 53 -9.40 16.70 -52.63
N LEU A 54 -10.50 16.43 -53.36
CA LEU A 54 -11.78 16.02 -52.75
C LEU A 54 -11.66 14.77 -51.86
N PRO A 55 -10.91 13.71 -52.23
CA PRO A 55 -10.68 12.57 -51.34
C PRO A 55 -9.94 12.94 -50.06
N ALA A 56 -8.90 13.78 -50.15
CA ALA A 56 -8.14 14.25 -48.99
C ALA A 56 -9.00 15.09 -48.04
N LEU A 57 -9.79 16.01 -48.61
CA LEU A 57 -10.74 16.84 -47.86
C LEU A 57 -11.80 15.98 -47.16
N SER A 58 -12.38 15.02 -47.88
CA SER A 58 -13.40 14.10 -47.35
C SER A 58 -12.85 13.23 -46.23
N TYR A 59 -11.62 12.74 -46.38
CA TYR A 59 -10.94 11.95 -45.36
C TYR A 59 -10.67 12.76 -44.09
N LEU A 60 -10.10 13.96 -44.19
CA LEU A 60 -9.75 14.79 -43.04
C LEU A 60 -10.99 15.27 -42.27
N ILE A 61 -12.02 15.74 -42.98
CA ILE A 61 -13.29 16.15 -42.36
C ILE A 61 -14.00 14.95 -41.75
N GLY A 62 -14.05 13.81 -42.46
CA GLY A 62 -14.68 12.59 -41.98
C GLY A 62 -14.02 12.04 -40.72
N LEU A 63 -12.68 11.99 -40.69
CA LEU A 63 -11.90 11.56 -39.52
C LEU A 63 -12.13 12.51 -38.34
N ALA A 64 -12.04 13.83 -38.55
CA ALA A 64 -12.29 14.81 -37.50
C ALA A 64 -13.72 14.71 -36.94
N GLY A 65 -14.72 14.55 -37.81
CA GLY A 65 -16.11 14.36 -37.41
C GLY A 65 -16.32 13.08 -36.58
N LEU A 66 -15.71 11.97 -37.00
CA LEU A 66 -15.73 10.71 -36.25
C LEU A 66 -15.11 10.88 -34.84
N LEU A 67 -13.94 11.51 -34.75
CA LEU A 67 -13.25 11.76 -33.49
C LEU A 67 -14.08 12.63 -32.54
N ILE A 68 -14.69 13.71 -33.05
CA ILE A 68 -15.60 14.58 -32.30
C ILE A 68 -16.81 13.80 -31.81
N MET A 69 -17.44 12.98 -32.66
CA MET A 69 -18.60 12.17 -32.27
C MET A 69 -18.25 11.21 -31.12
N LEU A 70 -17.07 10.61 -31.16
CA LEU A 70 -16.62 9.65 -30.14
C LEU A 70 -16.38 10.31 -28.77
N THR A 71 -16.16 11.63 -28.69
CA THR A 71 -15.96 12.32 -27.40
C THR A 71 -17.11 12.10 -26.41
N GLY A 72 -18.35 11.93 -26.91
CA GLY A 72 -19.54 11.70 -26.08
C GLY A 72 -19.63 10.29 -25.47
N LEU A 73 -18.82 9.34 -25.95
CA LEU A 73 -18.93 7.91 -25.61
C LEU A 73 -17.88 7.45 -24.57
N GLN A 74 -17.06 8.36 -24.05
CA GLN A 74 -15.87 8.05 -23.26
C GLN A 74 -16.15 7.54 -21.83
N ARG A 75 -17.42 7.58 -21.39
CA ARG A 75 -17.83 7.02 -20.09
C ARG A 75 -17.92 5.49 -20.07
N ARG A 76 -17.77 4.80 -21.22
CA ARG A 76 -17.92 3.34 -21.32
C ARG A 76 -16.57 2.61 -21.28
N THR A 77 -16.49 1.46 -20.61
CA THR A 77 -15.26 0.66 -20.42
C THR A 77 -14.63 0.13 -21.71
N TRP A 78 -15.43 -0.01 -22.76
CA TRP A 78 -15.00 -0.41 -24.09
C TRP A 78 -14.50 0.75 -24.96
N ALA A 79 -14.75 2.01 -24.58
CA ALA A 79 -14.44 3.17 -25.41
C ALA A 79 -12.97 3.25 -25.82
N ILE A 80 -12.06 2.87 -24.93
CA ILE A 80 -10.61 2.87 -25.22
C ILE A 80 -10.23 1.91 -26.36
N TRP A 81 -10.91 0.78 -26.49
CA TRP A 81 -10.65 -0.18 -27.57
C TRP A 81 -11.17 0.35 -28.90
N VAL A 82 -12.30 1.06 -28.88
CA VAL A 82 -12.82 1.77 -30.04
C VAL A 82 -11.86 2.89 -30.46
N ASN A 83 -11.36 3.70 -29.51
CA ASN A 83 -10.42 4.78 -29.82
C ASN A 83 -9.11 4.23 -30.40
N LEU A 84 -8.56 3.14 -29.85
CA LEU A 84 -7.40 2.44 -30.42
C LEU A 84 -7.69 1.89 -31.82
N GLY A 85 -8.88 1.34 -32.04
CA GLY A 85 -9.30 0.86 -33.37
C GLY A 85 -9.38 1.98 -34.41
N VAL A 86 -9.88 3.15 -34.01
CA VAL A 86 -9.96 4.35 -34.89
C VAL A 86 -8.58 4.83 -35.32
N GLN A 87 -7.53 4.56 -34.54
CA GLN A 87 -6.18 4.90 -34.95
C GLN A 87 -5.71 4.17 -36.22
N VAL A 88 -6.29 3.01 -36.55
CA VAL A 88 -6.04 2.34 -37.84
C VAL A 88 -6.54 3.20 -38.99
N VAL A 89 -7.70 3.86 -38.80
CA VAL A 89 -8.24 4.82 -39.78
C VAL A 89 -7.34 6.04 -39.86
N ALA A 90 -6.80 6.55 -38.75
CA ALA A 90 -5.84 7.65 -38.75
C ALA A 90 -4.53 7.30 -39.48
N LEU A 91 -4.02 6.06 -39.33
CA LEU A 91 -2.85 5.57 -40.07
C LEU A 91 -3.09 5.47 -41.58
N ALA A 92 -4.32 5.19 -42.02
CA ALA A 92 -4.66 5.24 -43.44
C ALA A 92 -4.40 6.63 -44.06
N GLY A 93 -4.20 7.66 -43.23
CA GLY A 93 -3.78 8.99 -43.65
C GLY A 93 -2.46 9.01 -44.42
N PHE A 94 -1.58 8.00 -44.28
CA PHE A 94 -0.40 7.86 -45.16
C PHE A 94 -0.75 7.73 -46.65
N ALA A 95 -1.91 7.16 -46.97
CA ALA A 95 -2.41 7.07 -48.34
C ALA A 95 -2.95 8.41 -48.88
N VAL A 96 -3.20 9.37 -48.00
CA VAL A 96 -3.69 10.72 -48.34
C VAL A 96 -2.53 11.70 -48.38
N TYR A 97 -1.75 11.78 -47.29
CA TYR A 97 -0.59 12.63 -47.18
C TYR A 97 0.36 12.10 -46.10
N PRO A 98 1.67 11.96 -46.36
CA PRO A 98 2.60 11.40 -45.39
C PRO A 98 2.58 12.09 -44.01
N GLY A 99 2.42 13.42 -43.99
CA GLY A 99 2.32 14.18 -42.74
C GLY A 99 1.06 13.86 -41.92
N VAL A 100 -0.06 13.53 -42.57
CA VAL A 100 -1.30 13.13 -41.90
C VAL A 100 -1.14 11.75 -41.28
N GLY A 101 -0.50 10.81 -41.99
CA GLY A 101 -0.15 9.51 -41.43
C GLY A 101 0.77 9.60 -40.22
N PHE A 102 1.75 10.52 -40.24
CA PHE A 102 2.64 10.77 -39.10
C PHE A 102 1.90 11.28 -37.85
N ILE A 103 0.90 12.15 -38.04
CA ILE A 103 0.00 12.57 -36.95
C ILE A 103 -0.69 11.36 -36.33
N GLY A 104 -1.19 10.43 -37.15
CA GLY A 104 -1.81 9.18 -36.67
C GLY A 104 -0.85 8.33 -35.82
N VAL A 105 0.42 8.21 -36.21
CA VAL A 105 1.43 7.50 -35.40
C VAL A 105 1.62 8.15 -34.03
N LEU A 106 1.69 9.48 -33.98
CA LEU A 106 1.88 10.23 -32.74
C LEU A 106 0.71 9.99 -31.77
N PHE A 107 -0.52 10.02 -32.28
CA PHE A 107 -1.71 9.75 -31.46
C PHE A 107 -1.84 8.28 -31.05
N ILE A 108 -1.38 7.31 -31.86
CA ILE A 108 -1.26 5.91 -31.44
C ILE A 108 -0.40 5.79 -30.18
N VAL A 109 0.76 6.44 -30.16
CA VAL A 109 1.65 6.40 -28.99
C VAL A 109 0.94 6.98 -27.76
N VAL A 110 0.22 8.10 -27.91
CA VAL A 110 -0.57 8.70 -26.84
C VAL A 110 -1.67 7.73 -26.35
N TRP A 111 -2.41 7.10 -27.25
CA TRP A 111 -3.47 6.15 -26.91
C TRP A 111 -2.95 4.88 -26.23
N VAL A 112 -1.81 4.36 -26.69
CA VAL A 112 -1.11 3.23 -26.05
C VAL A 112 -0.65 3.62 -24.66
N LEU A 113 -0.12 4.83 -24.48
CA LEU A 113 0.29 5.34 -23.17
C LEU A 113 -0.91 5.51 -22.22
N ILE A 114 -2.05 6.02 -22.70
CA ILE A 114 -3.29 6.12 -21.93
C ILE A 114 -3.78 4.71 -21.54
N ALA A 115 -3.73 3.75 -22.46
CA ALA A 115 -4.08 2.35 -22.18
C ALA A 115 -3.14 1.71 -21.16
N TYR A 116 -1.84 1.94 -21.28
CA TYR A 116 -0.83 1.50 -20.32
C TYR A 116 -1.09 2.09 -18.94
N PHE A 117 -1.24 3.41 -18.82
CA PHE A 117 -1.54 4.05 -17.54
C PHE A 117 -2.86 3.55 -16.96
N ARG A 118 -3.88 3.31 -17.78
CA ARG A 118 -5.14 2.70 -17.31
C ARG A 118 -4.89 1.32 -16.71
N VAL A 119 -4.14 0.46 -17.38
CA VAL A 119 -3.81 -0.89 -16.88
C VAL A 119 -2.98 -0.81 -15.61
N GLU A 120 -1.97 0.04 -15.57
CA GLU A 120 -1.06 0.20 -14.43
C GLU A 120 -1.78 0.82 -13.22
N ILE A 121 -2.61 1.84 -13.44
CA ILE A 121 -3.45 2.41 -12.39
C ILE A 121 -4.44 1.37 -11.89
N ARG A 122 -5.13 0.63 -12.78
CA ARG A 122 -6.02 -0.46 -12.36
C ARG A 122 -5.26 -1.51 -11.54
N ARG A 123 -4.05 -1.90 -11.95
CA ARG A 123 -3.20 -2.83 -11.20
C ARG A 123 -2.90 -2.26 -9.81
N ARG A 124 -2.54 -0.99 -9.70
CA ARG A 124 -2.25 -0.32 -8.41
C ARG A 124 -3.50 -0.13 -7.54
N TYR A 125 -4.66 0.16 -8.13
CA TYR A 125 -5.93 0.23 -7.40
C TYR A 125 -6.45 -1.14 -7.02
N THR A 126 -6.20 -2.19 -7.80
CA THR A 126 -6.51 -3.57 -7.39
C THR A 126 -5.56 -4.02 -6.30
N MET A 127 -4.28 -3.63 -6.32
CA MET A 127 -3.33 -3.94 -5.23
C MET A 127 -3.62 -3.13 -3.96
N ARG A 128 -3.92 -1.82 -4.09
CA ARG A 128 -4.36 -0.97 -2.96
C ARG A 128 -5.76 -1.34 -2.48
N GLY A 129 -6.66 -1.68 -3.38
CA GLY A 129 -8.05 -2.08 -3.09
C GLY A 129 -8.09 -3.46 -2.46
N ALA A 130 -7.29 -4.42 -2.92
CA ALA A 130 -7.09 -5.69 -2.22
C ALA A 130 -6.48 -5.46 -0.84
N ALA A 131 -5.50 -4.53 -0.71
CA ALA A 131 -4.95 -4.15 0.58
C ALA A 131 -6.00 -3.47 1.50
N VAL A 132 -6.81 -2.55 0.98
CA VAL A 132 -7.85 -1.83 1.74
C VAL A 132 -9.07 -2.70 2.04
N GLU A 133 -9.47 -3.62 1.15
CA GLU A 133 -10.50 -4.63 1.38
C GLU A 133 -10.01 -5.70 2.36
N LEU A 134 -8.71 -6.02 2.39
CA LEU A 134 -8.08 -6.77 3.48
C LEU A 134 -8.21 -6.04 4.83
N ILE A 135 -8.02 -4.72 4.83
CA ILE A 135 -8.08 -3.88 6.03
C ILE A 135 -9.54 -3.64 6.49
N GLY A 136 -10.52 -3.67 5.58
CA GLY A 136 -11.93 -3.37 5.84
C GLY A 136 -12.85 -4.58 6.07
N LYS A 137 -12.37 -5.81 5.90
CA LYS A 137 -13.11 -7.01 6.31
C LYS A 137 -13.03 -7.16 7.83
N PRO A 138 -14.11 -7.55 8.53
CA PRO A 138 -13.96 -8.04 9.89
C PRO A 138 -12.92 -9.16 9.85
N PHE A 139 -11.98 -9.12 10.79
CA PHE A 139 -10.70 -9.85 10.84
C PHE A 139 -10.79 -11.39 10.74
N GLY A 140 -11.96 -11.97 10.44
CA GLY A 140 -12.24 -13.40 10.51
C GLY A 140 -12.40 -14.15 9.17
N THR A 141 -12.17 -13.57 7.98
CA THR A 141 -12.46 -14.30 6.72
C THR A 141 -11.45 -14.12 5.60
N LEU A 142 -10.16 -14.08 5.93
CA LEU A 142 -9.11 -14.51 5.01
C LEU A 142 -8.31 -15.58 5.71
N CYS A 143 -8.57 -16.85 5.36
CA CYS A 143 -7.73 -17.99 5.74
C CYS A 143 -6.36 -17.91 5.03
N ALA A 144 -5.58 -16.89 5.33
CA ALA A 144 -4.14 -17.01 5.38
C ALA A 144 -3.81 -17.18 6.86
N VAL A 145 -3.13 -18.25 7.24
CA VAL A 145 -2.61 -18.40 8.61
C VAL A 145 -1.69 -17.21 8.84
N THR A 146 -2.18 -16.21 9.58
CA THR A 146 -1.41 -15.03 9.94
C THR A 146 -0.48 -15.43 11.09
N GLU A 147 0.81 -15.12 10.93
CA GLU A 147 1.81 -15.47 11.93
C GLU A 147 1.65 -14.53 13.13
N ARG A 148 1.70 -15.08 14.35
CA ARG A 148 1.67 -14.32 15.60
C ARG A 148 3.02 -14.41 16.30
N THR A 149 3.39 -13.33 16.99
CA THR A 149 4.59 -13.26 17.83
C THR A 149 4.30 -12.54 19.14
N LEU A 150 5.01 -12.91 20.21
CA LEU A 150 5.00 -12.14 21.44
C LEU A 150 5.96 -10.96 21.31
N VAL A 151 5.54 -9.80 21.80
CA VAL A 151 6.39 -8.64 22.05
C VAL A 151 6.24 -8.23 23.51
N LEU A 152 7.35 -8.00 24.20
CA LEU A 152 7.34 -7.43 25.55
C LEU A 152 8.10 -6.11 25.55
N ILE A 153 7.46 -5.04 25.99
CA ILE A 153 8.14 -3.79 26.35
C ILE A 153 8.53 -3.93 27.81
N LYS A 154 9.83 -4.06 28.04
CA LYS A 154 10.46 -4.33 29.33
C LYS A 154 10.36 -3.12 30.28
N PRO A 155 10.66 -3.28 31.58
CA PRO A 155 10.47 -2.22 32.57
C PRO A 155 11.17 -0.91 32.23
N ASP A 156 12.38 -0.97 31.68
CA ASP A 156 13.14 0.19 31.19
C ASP A 156 12.41 0.93 30.05
N GLY A 157 11.78 0.22 29.13
CA GLY A 157 10.97 0.83 28.06
C GLY A 157 9.69 1.49 28.57
N VAL A 158 9.07 0.90 29.59
CA VAL A 158 7.87 1.46 30.23
C VAL A 158 8.23 2.70 31.05
N GLU A 159 9.26 2.62 31.90
CA GLU A 159 9.73 3.72 32.76
C GLU A 159 10.16 4.94 31.94
N ARG A 160 10.82 4.70 30.80
CA ARG A 160 11.22 5.75 29.85
C ARG A 160 10.09 6.25 28.95
N GLN A 161 8.85 5.82 29.17
CA GLN A 161 7.66 6.25 28.43
C GLN A 161 7.73 5.96 26.92
N LEU A 162 8.43 4.89 26.51
CA LEU A 162 8.61 4.53 25.10
C LEU A 162 7.51 3.62 24.54
N ILE A 163 6.46 3.33 25.31
CA ILE A 163 5.34 2.46 24.90
C ILE A 163 4.74 2.94 23.57
N GLY A 164 4.35 4.22 23.50
CA GLY A 164 3.71 4.78 22.31
C GLY A 164 4.61 4.73 21.06
N GLU A 165 5.91 4.97 21.23
CA GLU A 165 6.89 4.92 20.14
C GLU A 165 7.06 3.50 19.60
N ILE A 166 7.19 2.51 20.49
CA ILE A 166 7.35 1.10 20.11
C ILE A 166 6.08 0.57 19.42
N ILE A 167 4.91 0.82 20.00
CA ILE A 167 3.63 0.40 19.41
C ILE A 167 3.41 1.09 18.04
N SER A 168 3.69 2.39 17.94
CA SER A 168 3.59 3.13 16.68
C SER A 168 4.46 2.53 15.58
N ARG A 169 5.68 2.07 15.90
CA ARG A 169 6.56 1.42 14.90
C ARG A 169 6.00 0.08 14.42
N ILE A 170 5.40 -0.70 15.33
CA ILE A 170 4.75 -1.98 14.99
C ILE A 170 3.53 -1.73 14.08
N GLU A 171 2.66 -0.79 14.44
CA GLU A 171 1.48 -0.45 13.64
C GLU A 171 1.84 0.14 12.28
N ARG A 172 2.80 1.08 12.23
CA ARG A 172 3.28 1.68 10.96
C ARG A 172 3.97 0.67 10.04
N LYS A 173 4.51 -0.43 10.58
CA LYS A 173 5.02 -1.56 9.78
C LYS A 173 3.91 -2.34 9.07
N GLY A 174 2.65 -2.13 9.46
CA GLY A 174 1.49 -2.84 8.95
C GLY A 174 1.17 -4.11 9.73
N LEU A 175 1.69 -4.27 10.94
CA LEU A 175 1.36 -5.37 11.85
C LEU A 175 0.17 -4.98 12.73
N THR A 176 -0.61 -5.96 13.14
CA THR A 176 -1.81 -5.77 13.97
C THR A 176 -1.53 -6.18 15.42
N ILE A 177 -1.93 -5.36 16.38
CA ILE A 177 -1.93 -5.72 17.79
C ILE A 177 -3.22 -6.49 18.09
N VAL A 178 -3.11 -7.78 18.44
CA VAL A 178 -4.26 -8.67 18.74
C VAL A 178 -4.63 -8.60 20.22
N ALA A 179 -3.63 -8.49 21.09
CA ALA A 179 -3.80 -8.32 22.52
C ALA A 179 -2.71 -7.39 23.03
N LEU A 180 -3.03 -6.57 24.04
CA LEU A 180 -2.10 -5.65 24.68
C LEU A 180 -2.46 -5.55 26.17
N GLU A 181 -1.48 -5.79 27.04
CA GLU A 181 -1.70 -5.79 28.49
C GLU A 181 -0.50 -5.19 29.22
N LEU A 182 -0.75 -4.21 30.07
CA LEU A 182 0.23 -3.70 31.05
C LEU A 182 0.11 -4.53 32.33
N ARG A 183 1.18 -5.22 32.73
CA ARG A 183 1.16 -6.06 33.94
C ARG A 183 2.48 -5.99 34.70
N ARG A 184 2.45 -6.28 36.00
CA ARG A 184 3.64 -6.63 36.78
C ARG A 184 3.85 -8.12 36.72
N VAL A 185 5.07 -8.53 36.38
CA VAL A 185 5.41 -9.94 36.13
C VAL A 185 5.89 -10.56 37.43
N GLY A 186 5.33 -11.70 37.83
CA GLY A 186 5.82 -12.49 38.95
C GLY A 186 7.02 -13.35 38.57
N GLU A 187 7.82 -13.73 39.56
CA GLU A 187 9.04 -14.53 39.38
C GLU A 187 8.77 -15.88 38.69
N GLU A 188 7.64 -16.53 38.99
CA GLU A 188 7.26 -17.81 38.38
C GLU A 188 7.06 -17.68 36.85
N LEU A 189 6.36 -16.64 36.41
CA LEU A 189 6.12 -16.38 34.98
C LEU A 189 7.44 -15.98 34.29
N ALA A 190 8.23 -15.13 34.93
CA ALA A 190 9.54 -14.71 34.42
C ALA A 190 10.50 -15.90 34.25
N SER A 191 10.56 -16.79 35.25
CA SER A 191 11.41 -17.99 35.23
C SER A 191 11.01 -18.95 34.11
N ARG A 192 9.70 -19.17 33.92
CA ARG A 192 9.20 -19.98 32.79
C ARG A 192 9.50 -19.35 31.44
N HIS A 193 9.38 -18.02 31.32
CA HIS A 193 9.68 -17.32 30.07
C HIS A 193 11.16 -17.43 29.70
N TYR A 194 12.06 -17.35 30.68
CA TYR A 194 13.50 -17.42 30.47
C TYR A 194 14.12 -18.79 30.77
N ALA A 195 13.32 -19.87 30.80
CA ALA A 195 13.80 -21.21 31.18
C ALA A 195 15.00 -21.68 30.33
N GLU A 196 15.05 -21.29 29.05
CA GLU A 196 16.18 -21.60 28.15
C GLU A 196 17.51 -20.92 28.56
N HIS A 197 17.45 -19.98 29.52
CA HIS A 197 18.60 -19.25 30.03
C HIS A 197 18.95 -19.61 31.49
N GLU A 198 18.26 -20.57 32.11
CA GLU A 198 18.44 -20.93 33.52
C GLU A 198 19.90 -21.25 33.88
N SER A 199 20.63 -21.92 32.97
CA SER A 199 22.03 -22.28 33.19
C SER A 199 23.02 -21.14 32.90
N LYS A 200 22.56 -19.93 32.56
CA LYS A 200 23.41 -18.79 32.19
C LYS A 200 23.74 -17.93 33.42
N PRO A 201 24.96 -17.39 33.51
CA PRO A 201 25.38 -16.60 34.68
C PRO A 201 24.56 -15.31 34.88
N PHE A 202 23.89 -14.82 33.84
CA PHE A 202 23.05 -13.63 33.89
C PHE A 202 21.56 -13.92 34.16
N PHE A 203 21.18 -15.18 34.41
CA PHE A 203 19.77 -15.55 34.60
C PHE A 203 19.14 -14.83 35.80
N GLY A 204 19.85 -14.79 36.94
CA GLY A 204 19.35 -14.12 38.14
C GLY A 204 19.10 -12.64 37.93
N SER A 205 20.05 -11.91 37.33
CA SER A 205 19.88 -10.48 37.05
C SER A 205 18.80 -10.21 36.00
N LEU A 206 18.58 -11.14 35.06
CA LEU A 206 17.49 -11.06 34.08
C LEU A 206 16.11 -11.19 34.75
N LEU A 207 15.97 -12.10 35.73
CA LEU A 207 14.73 -12.25 36.50
C LEU A 207 14.48 -11.04 37.41
N GLU A 208 15.51 -10.57 38.11
CA GLU A 208 15.42 -9.36 38.94
C GLU A 208 14.99 -8.16 38.09
N PHE A 209 15.59 -8.00 36.91
CA PHE A 209 15.26 -6.91 36.01
C PHE A 209 13.83 -6.99 35.48
N ILE A 210 13.40 -8.13 34.93
CA ILE A 210 12.06 -8.21 34.31
C ILE A 210 10.93 -8.09 35.34
N THR A 211 11.19 -8.42 36.61
CA THR A 211 10.22 -8.33 37.71
C THR A 211 10.28 -6.99 38.46
N SER A 212 11.29 -6.15 38.22
CA SER A 212 11.48 -4.86 38.89
C SER A 212 10.34 -3.84 38.66
N GLY A 213 9.63 -3.94 37.54
CA GLY A 213 8.63 -2.96 37.12
C GLY A 213 7.54 -3.51 36.23
N PRO A 214 6.62 -2.65 35.77
CA PRO A 214 5.59 -3.05 34.82
C PRO A 214 6.18 -3.38 33.45
N VAL A 215 5.56 -4.35 32.78
CA VAL A 215 5.87 -4.78 31.41
C VAL A 215 4.60 -4.64 30.57
N VAL A 216 4.73 -4.15 29.34
CA VAL A 216 3.64 -4.24 28.36
C VAL A 216 3.85 -5.49 27.52
N ALA A 217 2.95 -6.45 27.63
CA ALA A 217 2.92 -7.64 26.79
C ALA A 217 1.95 -7.42 25.62
N ALA A 218 2.35 -7.79 24.41
CA ALA A 218 1.54 -7.69 23.21
C ALA A 218 1.61 -8.97 22.38
N ILE A 219 0.46 -9.39 21.84
CA ILE A 219 0.40 -10.34 20.73
C ILE A 219 0.33 -9.53 19.45
N VAL A 220 1.31 -9.72 18.57
CA VAL A 220 1.40 -9.03 17.28
C VAL A 220 1.17 -10.04 16.16
N GLU A 221 0.28 -9.72 15.23
CA GLU A 221 -0.11 -10.57 14.11
C GLU A 221 0.18 -9.93 12.76
N GLY A 222 0.59 -10.73 11.79
CA GLY A 222 0.78 -10.30 10.41
C GLY A 222 1.54 -11.30 9.55
N LEU A 223 1.86 -10.90 8.32
CA LEU A 223 2.69 -11.71 7.44
C LEU A 223 4.14 -11.72 7.93
N ARG A 224 4.68 -12.90 8.26
CA ARG A 224 6.05 -13.06 8.79
C ARG A 224 6.30 -12.19 10.03
N ALA A 225 5.32 -12.08 10.92
CA ALA A 225 5.33 -11.24 12.11
C ALA A 225 6.58 -11.43 12.99
N VAL A 226 7.04 -12.67 13.22
CA VAL A 226 8.25 -12.95 14.02
C VAL A 226 9.46 -12.27 13.39
N ALA A 227 9.68 -12.50 12.09
CA ALA A 227 10.79 -11.90 11.37
C ALA A 227 10.68 -10.37 11.28
N ALA A 228 9.47 -9.85 11.04
CA ALA A 228 9.21 -8.42 10.94
C ALA A 228 9.44 -7.67 12.26
N VAL A 229 8.97 -8.24 13.38
CA VAL A 229 9.21 -7.71 14.73
C VAL A 229 10.69 -7.74 15.06
N ARG A 230 11.39 -8.86 14.83
CA ARG A 230 12.85 -8.92 15.08
C ARG A 230 13.63 -7.89 14.28
N GLN A 231 13.21 -7.64 13.03
CA GLN A 231 13.79 -6.58 12.21
C GLN A 231 13.56 -5.18 12.82
N LEU A 232 12.35 -4.90 13.31
CA LEU A 232 12.04 -3.62 13.97
C LEU A 232 12.81 -3.44 15.29
N VAL A 233 12.90 -4.50 16.09
CA VAL A 233 13.55 -4.47 17.41
C VAL A 233 15.05 -4.24 17.28
N GLY A 234 15.71 -4.91 16.33
CA GLY A 234 17.16 -4.85 16.16
C GLY A 234 17.92 -5.86 17.03
N TYR A 235 19.24 -5.94 16.83
CA TYR A 235 20.11 -6.87 17.55
C TYR A 235 20.11 -6.66 19.06
N THR A 236 20.42 -7.71 19.81
CA THR A 236 20.39 -7.70 21.29
C THR A 236 21.35 -6.68 21.89
N ASP A 237 22.52 -6.51 21.28
CA ASP A 237 23.50 -5.46 21.60
C ASP A 237 23.12 -4.18 20.84
N PRO A 238 22.66 -3.12 21.55
CA PRO A 238 22.15 -1.92 20.91
C PRO A 238 23.21 -1.06 20.20
N VAL A 239 24.43 -1.01 20.73
CA VAL A 239 25.45 -0.05 20.29
C VAL A 239 26.33 -0.64 19.21
N GLU A 240 26.81 -1.87 19.41
CA GLU A 240 27.78 -2.49 18.49
C GLU A 240 27.10 -3.17 17.29
N LYS A 241 25.86 -3.65 17.44
CA LYS A 241 25.22 -4.55 16.45
C LYS A 241 23.86 -4.10 15.94
N ALA A 242 23.09 -3.33 16.70
CA ALA A 242 21.78 -2.88 16.24
C ALA A 242 21.94 -1.73 15.25
N ALA A 243 21.27 -1.83 14.10
CA ALA A 243 21.33 -0.78 13.09
C ALA A 243 20.53 0.45 13.52
N PRO A 244 20.96 1.68 13.17
CA PRO A 244 20.13 2.87 13.27
C PRO A 244 18.78 2.68 12.57
N GLY A 245 17.71 3.19 13.19
CA GLY A 245 16.32 3.00 12.76
C GLY A 245 15.63 1.77 13.39
N THR A 246 16.38 0.88 14.07
CA THR A 246 15.79 -0.16 14.91
C THR A 246 15.48 0.38 16.31
N ILE A 247 14.53 -0.23 17.02
CA ILE A 247 14.13 0.23 18.36
C ILE A 247 15.33 0.25 19.31
N ARG A 248 16.13 -0.82 19.31
CA ARG A 248 17.32 -0.90 20.18
C ARG A 248 18.39 0.08 19.71
N GLY A 249 18.68 0.16 18.42
CA GLY A 249 19.69 1.07 17.89
C GLY A 249 19.38 2.55 18.13
N ASP A 250 18.10 2.92 18.14
CA ASP A 250 17.69 4.31 18.35
C ASP A 250 17.60 4.70 19.82
N PHE A 251 17.28 3.74 20.71
CA PHE A 251 16.83 4.08 22.06
C PHE A 251 17.55 3.34 23.20
N ALA A 252 18.35 2.31 22.94
CA ALA A 252 19.04 1.55 23.99
C ALA A 252 20.57 1.73 23.93
N LEU A 253 21.22 1.57 25.08
CA LEU A 253 22.68 1.69 25.21
C LEU A 253 23.31 0.40 25.77
N GLU A 254 22.55 -0.41 26.49
CA GLU A 254 23.07 -1.58 27.20
C GLU A 254 22.29 -2.84 26.81
N THR A 255 22.98 -3.99 26.80
CA THR A 255 22.38 -5.28 26.41
C THR A 255 21.28 -5.72 27.37
N GLN A 256 21.44 -5.46 28.68
CA GLN A 256 20.45 -5.81 29.71
C GLN A 256 19.20 -4.92 29.59
N PHE A 257 19.38 -3.60 29.43
CA PHE A 257 18.34 -2.57 29.30
C PHE A 257 18.08 -2.23 27.82
N ASN A 258 17.70 -3.26 27.07
CA ASN A 258 17.47 -3.16 25.62
C ASN A 258 15.99 -3.03 25.23
N LEU A 259 15.16 -2.52 26.14
CA LEU A 259 13.78 -2.04 25.95
C LEU A 259 12.71 -3.07 25.57
N VAL A 260 12.98 -3.95 24.61
CA VAL A 260 11.97 -4.79 23.96
C VAL A 260 12.47 -6.21 23.80
N HIS A 261 11.62 -7.18 24.11
CA HIS A 261 11.75 -8.58 23.69
C HIS A 261 10.81 -8.86 22.50
N GLY A 262 11.25 -9.70 21.58
CA GLY A 262 10.41 -10.28 20.55
C GLY A 262 10.84 -11.71 20.31
N SER A 263 9.87 -12.62 20.16
CA SER A 263 10.14 -14.05 19.98
C SER A 263 11.13 -14.31 18.84
N ASP A 264 12.03 -15.28 19.01
CA ASP A 264 13.13 -15.51 18.08
C ASP A 264 12.78 -16.37 16.87
N SER A 265 11.73 -17.18 17.01
CA SER A 265 11.23 -18.18 16.08
C SER A 265 9.71 -18.36 16.24
N THR A 266 9.08 -19.00 15.26
CA THR A 266 7.64 -19.33 15.29
C THR A 266 7.28 -20.28 16.42
N ASP A 267 8.17 -21.20 16.77
CA ASP A 267 7.93 -22.14 17.87
C ASP A 267 8.06 -21.45 19.23
N SER A 268 9.07 -20.58 19.40
CA SER A 268 9.19 -19.75 20.60
C SER A 268 7.99 -18.83 20.75
N ALA A 269 7.54 -18.19 19.66
CA ALA A 269 6.34 -17.36 19.66
C ALA A 269 5.09 -18.10 20.17
N LYS A 270 4.84 -19.33 19.70
CA LYS A 270 3.70 -20.13 20.18
C LYS A 270 3.80 -20.45 21.68
N ARG A 271 4.98 -20.88 22.15
CA ARG A 271 5.22 -21.18 23.57
C ARG A 271 5.04 -19.95 24.44
N GLU A 272 5.66 -18.85 24.02
CA GLU A 272 5.63 -17.56 24.72
C GLU A 272 4.21 -16.98 24.77
N ILE A 273 3.46 -16.98 23.66
CA ILE A 273 2.06 -16.52 23.65
C ILE A 273 1.20 -17.35 24.59
N ALA A 274 1.28 -18.69 24.54
CA ALA A 274 0.50 -19.56 25.42
C ALA A 274 0.83 -19.33 26.92
N LEU A 275 2.09 -18.98 27.21
CA LEU A 275 2.54 -18.67 28.57
C LEU A 275 2.02 -17.31 29.07
N TRP A 276 2.06 -16.28 28.22
CA TRP A 276 1.69 -14.90 28.60
C TRP A 276 0.21 -14.60 28.46
N PHE A 277 -0.50 -15.26 27.54
CA PHE A 277 -1.92 -15.06 27.28
C PHE A 277 -2.65 -16.42 27.24
N PRO A 278 -2.81 -17.08 28.41
CA PRO A 278 -3.50 -18.35 28.47
C PRO A 278 -4.97 -18.17 28.03
N GLY A 279 -5.36 -18.83 26.93
CA GLY A 279 -6.72 -18.80 26.40
C GLY A 279 -6.96 -17.88 25.20
N VAL A 280 -5.90 -17.31 24.61
CA VAL A 280 -5.95 -16.52 23.35
C VAL A 280 -5.45 -17.35 22.16
#